data_AF-A0A2W6PQD7-F1
#
_entry.id   AF-A0A2W6PQD7-F1
#
_cell.length_a   1.000
_cell.length_b   1.000
_cell.length_c   1.000
_cell.angle_alpha   90.00
_cell.angle_beta   90.00
_cell.angle_gamma   90.00
#
_symmetry.space_group_name_H-M   'P 1'
#
loop_
_entity.id
_entity.type
_entity.pdbx_description
1 polymer ?
#
loop_
_entity_poly.entity_id
_entity_poly.type
_entity_poly.pdbx_seq_one_letter_code
_entity_poly.pdbx_strand_id
1 'polypeptide(L)'
;MKKLLCGSLIALGLISGANATDLISLATNGKANESSLGVKALSNQEMNEIVGGVYIVGNAWHQYGKRNNSGTKVSYTAYYQLGENVRNELLPLNVDDGSRRYKAMIQATLTYSCCGSNSLSYSFIGVNQYNPVYTRPADRYYANQLLAKYKNQIKDGLNHYIYTDADRYWRNNYRSRYSR
;
A
#
# COMPACT_ATOMS: atom_id res chain seq x y z
N MET A 1 53.49 -21.70 -34.62
CA MET A 1 52.77 -21.87 -33.33
C MET A 1 51.28 -21.67 -33.54
N LYS A 2 50.47 -22.67 -33.16
CA LYS A 2 49.04 -22.66 -32.71
C LYS A 2 47.98 -21.95 -33.60
N LYS A 3 47.12 -22.71 -34.32
CA LYS A 3 45.77 -23.26 -33.97
C LYS A 3 44.62 -22.30 -34.40
N LEU A 4 43.88 -22.64 -35.47
CA LEU A 4 42.47 -23.15 -35.52
C LEU A 4 41.41 -22.03 -35.66
N LEU A 5 40.70 -21.96 -36.82
CA LEU A 5 39.29 -22.36 -37.04
C LEU A 5 38.29 -21.52 -36.22
N CYS A 6 37.19 -20.94 -36.73
CA CYS A 6 36.27 -21.32 -37.80
C CYS A 6 35.33 -20.10 -38.01
N GLY A 7 35.07 -19.68 -39.25
CA GLY A 7 33.74 -19.86 -39.88
C GLY A 7 32.77 -18.71 -39.56
N SER A 8 32.86 -17.55 -40.21
CA SER A 8 32.26 -17.20 -41.51
C SER A 8 30.75 -17.42 -41.62
N LEU A 9 30.10 -16.38 -42.15
CA LEU A 9 28.79 -16.34 -42.82
C LEU A 9 27.56 -16.07 -41.96
N ILE A 10 27.37 -14.77 -41.73
CA ILE A 10 26.10 -14.09 -41.97
C ILE A 10 25.63 -14.47 -43.40
N ALA A 11 24.65 -15.34 -43.49
CA ALA A 11 23.84 -15.50 -44.70
C ALA A 11 22.43 -15.94 -44.29
N LEU A 12 21.47 -15.09 -44.66
CA LEU A 12 20.05 -15.40 -44.71
C LEU A 12 19.82 -16.69 -45.48
N GLY A 13 19.43 -17.75 -44.76
CA GLY A 13 18.88 -18.98 -45.32
C GLY A 13 17.42 -19.10 -44.88
N LEU A 14 16.52 -18.49 -45.65
CA LEU A 14 15.17 -19.04 -45.78
C LEU A 14 15.35 -20.42 -46.42
N ILE A 15 14.94 -21.49 -45.75
CA ILE A 15 14.05 -22.55 -46.25
C ILE A 15 14.04 -23.75 -45.28
N SER A 16 12.81 -24.08 -44.87
CA SER A 16 12.26 -25.38 -44.46
C SER A 16 12.74 -26.06 -43.18
N GLY A 17 11.76 -26.33 -42.32
CA GLY A 17 11.76 -27.50 -41.45
C GLY A 17 11.36 -27.17 -40.02
N ALA A 18 10.06 -27.26 -39.74
CA ALA A 18 9.41 -27.54 -38.45
C ALA A 18 10.11 -27.09 -37.15
N ASN A 19 9.36 -26.36 -36.31
CA ASN A 19 9.55 -26.18 -34.85
C ASN A 19 10.13 -24.84 -34.35
N ALA A 20 10.03 -23.74 -35.11
CA ALA A 20 10.23 -22.39 -34.54
C ALA A 20 9.09 -21.97 -33.59
N THR A 21 7.92 -22.59 -33.71
CA THR A 21 6.78 -22.41 -32.80
C THR A 21 7.02 -23.04 -31.42
N ASP A 22 7.91 -24.02 -31.32
CA ASP A 22 8.15 -24.73 -30.06
C ASP A 22 9.11 -23.99 -29.13
N LEU A 23 10.14 -23.29 -29.63
CA LEU A 23 11.06 -22.59 -28.71
C LEU A 23 10.39 -21.42 -27.97
N ILE A 24 9.50 -20.69 -28.65
CA ILE A 24 8.77 -19.57 -28.04
C ILE A 24 7.62 -20.08 -27.17
N SER A 25 6.91 -21.14 -27.55
CA SER A 25 5.85 -21.73 -26.71
C SER A 25 6.41 -22.43 -25.46
N LEU A 26 7.57 -23.08 -25.58
CA LEU A 26 8.29 -23.75 -24.49
C LEU A 26 8.88 -22.74 -23.50
N ALA A 27 9.28 -21.56 -23.96
CA ALA A 27 9.73 -20.46 -23.10
C ALA A 27 8.57 -19.68 -22.43
N THR A 28 7.33 -19.82 -22.92
CA THR A 28 6.17 -18.99 -22.49
C THR A 28 4.99 -19.80 -21.93
N ASN A 29 5.15 -21.11 -21.68
CA ASN A 29 4.05 -22.01 -21.30
C ASN A 29 2.80 -21.86 -22.19
N GLY A 30 3.02 -21.61 -23.49
CA GLY A 30 1.95 -21.60 -24.50
C GLY A 30 0.92 -20.47 -24.42
N LYS A 31 1.16 -19.36 -23.72
CA LYS A 31 0.24 -18.20 -23.74
C LYS A 31 0.92 -16.94 -24.27
N ALA A 32 1.12 -16.89 -25.58
CA ALA A 32 1.40 -15.64 -26.28
C ALA A 32 0.10 -14.82 -26.40
N ASN A 33 0.19 -13.51 -26.13
CA ASN A 33 -0.90 -12.57 -26.40
C ASN A 33 -1.08 -12.45 -27.93
N GLU A 34 -2.28 -12.75 -28.44
CA GLU A 34 -2.62 -12.69 -29.87
C GLU A 34 -2.45 -11.30 -30.49
N SER A 35 -2.27 -10.25 -29.68
CA SER A 35 -2.18 -8.85 -30.13
C SER A 35 -0.75 -8.30 -30.27
N SER A 36 0.30 -8.95 -29.74
CA SER A 36 1.68 -8.44 -29.88
C SER A 36 2.74 -9.48 -29.49
N LEU A 37 3.62 -9.82 -30.44
CA LEU A 37 4.83 -10.61 -30.19
C LEU A 37 5.80 -9.82 -29.30
N GLY A 38 5.99 -10.25 -28.05
CA GLY A 38 6.95 -9.66 -27.11
C GLY A 38 6.33 -9.06 -25.83
N VAL A 39 5.00 -8.97 -25.75
CA VAL A 39 4.32 -8.56 -24.51
C VAL A 39 3.92 -9.80 -23.72
N LYS A 40 4.52 -9.98 -22.54
CA LYS A 40 4.16 -11.08 -21.62
C LYS A 40 2.69 -10.96 -21.25
N ALA A 41 1.89 -11.98 -21.61
CA ALA A 41 0.56 -12.13 -21.04
C ALA A 41 0.71 -12.46 -19.56
N LEU A 42 0.12 -11.64 -18.70
CA LEU A 42 0.14 -11.86 -17.26
C LEU A 42 -0.65 -13.13 -16.95
N SER A 43 -0.08 -14.00 -16.12
CA SER A 43 -0.82 -15.10 -15.53
C SER A 43 -1.96 -14.57 -14.65
N ASN A 44 -2.98 -15.39 -14.39
CA ASN A 44 -4.07 -15.01 -13.46
C ASN A 44 -3.53 -14.62 -12.08
N GLN A 45 -2.41 -15.20 -11.66
CA GLN A 45 -1.73 -14.84 -10.42
C GLN A 45 -1.12 -13.44 -10.50
N GLU A 46 -0.35 -13.14 -11.56
CA GLU A 46 0.22 -11.81 -11.80
C GLU A 46 -0.87 -10.75 -12.00
N MET A 47 -1.98 -11.13 -12.62
CA MET A 47 -3.14 -10.27 -12.82
C MET A 47 -3.87 -10.02 -11.50
N ASN A 48 -3.96 -11.00 -10.59
CA ASN A 48 -4.45 -10.80 -9.23
C ASN A 48 -3.49 -9.96 -8.36
N GLU A 49 -2.19 -10.01 -8.62
CA GLU A 49 -1.20 -9.11 -8.00
C GLU A 49 -1.36 -7.67 -8.50
N ILE A 50 -1.81 -7.47 -9.74
CA ILE A 50 -2.08 -6.16 -10.34
C ILE A 50 -3.45 -5.60 -9.92
N VAL A 51 -4.46 -6.46 -9.72
CA VAL A 51 -5.84 -6.06 -9.41
C VAL A 51 -6.10 -6.01 -7.89
N GLY A 52 -5.32 -6.73 -7.07
CA GLY A 52 -5.40 -6.70 -5.61
C GLY A 52 -4.63 -5.53 -5.01
N GLY A 53 -5.32 -4.63 -4.29
CA GLY A 53 -4.66 -3.50 -3.62
C GLY A 53 -5.48 -2.96 -2.46
N VAL A 54 -4.78 -2.37 -1.49
CA VAL A 54 -5.36 -1.60 -0.39
C VAL A 54 -5.02 -0.13 -0.56
N TYR A 55 -5.93 0.75 -0.16
CA TYR A 55 -5.72 2.20 -0.21
C TYR A 55 -6.27 2.87 1.05
N ILE A 56 -5.69 4.01 1.41
CA ILE A 56 -6.19 4.82 2.52
C ILE A 56 -7.40 5.62 2.04
N VAL A 57 -8.52 5.52 2.75
CA VAL A 57 -9.68 6.40 2.55
C VAL A 57 -9.33 7.76 3.14
N GLY A 58 -9.32 8.80 2.30
CA GLY A 58 -8.71 10.09 2.60
C GLY A 58 -9.36 10.96 3.68
N ASN A 59 -10.42 10.49 4.34
CA ASN A 59 -11.08 11.22 5.41
C ASN A 59 -10.70 10.61 6.76
N ALA A 60 -9.98 11.37 7.58
CA ALA A 60 -9.72 11.01 8.96
C ALA A 60 -11.04 10.89 9.73
N TRP A 61 -11.32 9.70 10.26
CA TRP A 61 -12.57 9.41 10.96
C TRP A 61 -12.60 9.98 12.37
N HIS A 62 -11.42 10.01 12.99
CA HIS A 62 -11.17 10.68 14.25
C HIS A 62 -9.75 11.22 14.22
N GLN A 63 -9.56 12.39 14.84
CA GLN A 63 -8.27 13.08 14.85
C GLN A 63 -8.10 13.90 16.12
N TYR A 64 -6.87 13.96 16.60
CA TYR A 64 -6.50 14.78 17.74
C TYR A 64 -5.01 15.14 17.67
N GLY A 65 -4.64 16.25 18.31
CA GLY A 65 -3.27 16.71 18.37
C GLY A 65 -2.87 17.15 19.76
N LYS A 66 -1.60 16.91 20.12
CA LYS A 66 -1.00 17.32 21.39
C LYS A 66 0.00 18.44 21.16
N ARG A 67 -0.03 19.45 22.04
CA ARG A 67 0.98 20.49 22.16
C ARG A 67 1.64 20.40 23.54
N ASN A 68 2.88 20.85 23.65
CA ASN A 68 3.52 21.01 24.95
C ASN A 68 3.04 22.31 25.64
N ASN A 69 3.54 22.55 26.86
CA ASN A 69 3.17 23.72 27.65
C ASN A 69 3.56 25.06 26.99
N SER A 70 4.59 25.05 26.13
CA SER A 70 5.02 26.22 25.35
C SER A 70 4.18 26.44 24.08
N GLY A 71 3.17 25.61 23.82
CA GLY A 71 2.34 25.70 22.63
C GLY A 71 2.96 25.07 21.37
N THR A 72 4.14 24.45 21.46
CA THR A 72 4.78 23.74 20.34
C THR A 72 4.03 22.45 20.03
N LYS A 73 3.84 22.15 18.73
CA LYS A 73 3.22 20.90 18.26
C LYS A 73 4.08 19.71 18.67
N VAL A 74 3.49 18.68 19.28
CA VAL A 74 4.19 17.46 19.72
C VAL A 74 3.80 16.29 18.82
N SER A 75 2.51 16.05 18.68
CA SER A 75 2.01 14.99 17.80
C SER A 75 0.63 15.29 17.25
N TYR A 76 0.35 14.73 16.09
CA TYR A 76 -0.97 14.67 15.50
C TYR A 76 -1.30 13.21 15.19
N THR A 77 -2.44 12.73 15.67
CA THR A 77 -2.90 11.36 15.45
C THR A 77 -4.24 11.40 14.72
N ALA A 78 -4.38 10.55 13.70
CA ALA A 78 -5.60 10.39 12.93
C ALA A 78 -5.89 8.92 12.64
N TYR A 79 -7.17 8.57 12.57
CA TYR A 79 -7.64 7.22 12.24
C TYR A 79 -8.17 7.22 10.81
N TYR A 80 -7.57 6.40 9.96
CA TYR A 80 -7.97 6.25 8.58
C TYR A 80 -8.57 4.88 8.33
N GLN A 81 -9.63 4.83 7.54
CA GLN A 81 -10.16 3.57 7.05
C GLN A 81 -9.24 3.02 5.95
N LEU A 82 -8.99 1.72 5.98
CA LEU A 82 -8.34 1.01 4.88
C LEU A 82 -9.43 0.50 3.94
N GLY A 83 -9.37 0.91 2.68
CA GLY A 83 -10.21 0.42 1.59
C GLY A 83 -9.49 -0.64 0.77
N GLU A 84 -10.24 -1.39 -0.03
CA GLU A 84 -9.71 -2.40 -0.95
C GLU A 84 -10.26 -2.20 -2.33
N ASN A 85 -9.44 -2.52 -3.31
CA ASN A 85 -9.88 -2.63 -4.69
C ASN A 85 -10.59 -3.98 -4.94
N VAL A 86 -10.22 -5.01 -4.18
CA VAL A 86 -10.83 -6.35 -4.22
C VAL A 86 -11.00 -6.83 -2.79
N ARG A 87 -12.19 -7.35 -2.49
CA ARG A 87 -12.53 -7.90 -1.17
C ARG A 87 -11.51 -8.97 -0.77
N ASN A 88 -10.84 -8.78 0.36
CA ASN A 88 -9.96 -9.81 0.93
C ASN A 88 -10.33 -10.10 2.40
N GLU A 89 -9.90 -11.27 2.86
CA GLU A 89 -10.17 -11.76 4.21
C GLU A 89 -9.30 -11.10 5.30
N LEU A 90 -8.34 -10.26 4.91
CA LEU A 90 -7.38 -9.63 5.82
C LEU A 90 -7.92 -8.35 6.44
N LEU A 91 -8.78 -7.62 5.74
CA LEU A 91 -9.29 -6.34 6.21
C LEU A 91 -10.33 -6.32 7.33
N PRO A 92 -11.06 -7.40 7.64
CA PRO A 92 -11.74 -7.47 8.92
C PRO A 92 -10.76 -7.27 10.09
N LEU A 93 -9.45 -7.54 9.87
CA LEU A 93 -8.37 -7.47 10.86
C LEU A 93 -8.70 -8.21 12.16
N ASN A 94 -9.68 -9.11 12.06
CA ASN A 94 -10.42 -9.73 13.14
C ASN A 94 -10.70 -8.77 14.32
N VAL A 95 -11.03 -7.51 14.03
CA VAL A 95 -11.27 -6.50 15.08
C VAL A 95 -12.70 -6.52 15.58
N ASP A 96 -13.57 -7.38 15.08
CA ASP A 96 -14.96 -7.48 15.52
C ASP A 96 -15.27 -8.88 16.05
N ASP A 97 -15.79 -8.94 17.26
CA ASP A 97 -16.19 -10.15 18.00
C ASP A 97 -17.62 -10.61 17.64
N GLY A 98 -18.14 -10.16 16.50
CA GLY A 98 -19.52 -10.37 16.07
C GLY A 98 -20.49 -9.32 16.61
N SER A 99 -20.05 -8.39 17.46
CA SER A 99 -20.88 -7.29 17.96
C SER A 99 -21.23 -6.24 16.90
N ARG A 100 -20.50 -6.23 15.78
CA ARG A 100 -20.56 -5.24 14.69
C ARG A 100 -20.32 -3.82 15.17
N ARG A 101 -19.64 -3.66 16.32
CA ARG A 101 -19.38 -2.35 16.92
C ARG A 101 -18.05 -1.77 16.49
N TYR A 102 -17.13 -2.59 16.03
CA TYR A 102 -15.78 -2.15 15.70
C TYR A 102 -15.48 -2.26 14.22
N LYS A 103 -14.76 -1.25 13.70
CA LYS A 103 -14.26 -1.21 12.33
C LYS A 103 -12.75 -1.22 12.33
N ALA A 104 -12.19 -1.96 11.38
CA ALA A 104 -10.76 -1.99 11.10
C ALA A 104 -10.28 -0.64 10.57
N MET A 105 -9.26 -0.06 11.21
CA MET A 105 -8.67 1.22 10.86
C MET A 105 -7.16 1.20 11.06
N ILE A 106 -6.50 2.21 10.49
CA ILE A 106 -5.10 2.51 10.73
C ILE A 106 -5.03 3.78 11.57
N GLN A 107 -4.48 3.64 12.77
CA GLN A 107 -4.04 4.78 13.57
C GLN A 107 -2.68 5.22 13.07
N ALA A 108 -2.60 6.44 12.57
CA ALA A 108 -1.35 7.03 12.13
C ALA A 108 -1.01 8.25 13.00
N THR A 109 0.24 8.34 13.45
CA THR A 109 0.74 9.40 14.32
C THR A 109 1.93 10.09 13.68
N LEU A 110 1.76 11.37 13.38
CA LEU A 110 2.83 12.28 12.99
C LEU A 110 3.44 12.89 14.24
N THR A 111 4.71 12.59 14.50
CA THR A 111 5.48 13.17 15.60
C THR A 111 6.34 14.31 15.06
N TYR A 112 6.24 15.47 15.71
CA TYR A 112 6.98 16.66 15.32
C TYR A 112 8.32 16.70 16.04
N SER A 113 9.39 16.90 15.27
CA SER A 113 10.71 17.16 15.82
C SER A 113 10.96 18.67 15.84
N CYS A 114 11.59 19.18 16.90
CA CYS A 114 12.02 20.58 16.96
C CYS A 114 13.22 20.88 16.05
N CYS A 115 14.04 19.86 15.74
CA CYS A 115 15.34 20.03 15.08
C CYS A 115 15.59 18.98 14.00
N GLY A 116 14.54 18.45 13.36
CA GLY A 116 14.69 17.41 12.35
C GLY A 116 13.41 17.13 11.56
N SER A 117 13.44 16.07 10.76
CA SER A 117 12.27 15.63 10.02
C SER A 117 11.21 15.07 10.96
N ASN A 118 9.94 15.34 10.65
CA ASN A 118 8.83 14.70 11.34
C ASN A 118 8.87 13.18 11.08
N SER A 119 8.42 12.40 12.04
CA SER A 119 8.34 10.94 11.91
C SER A 119 6.89 10.47 11.87
N LEU A 120 6.61 9.52 10.99
CA LEU A 120 5.32 8.88 10.87
C LEU A 120 5.40 7.46 11.44
N SER A 121 4.58 7.17 12.43
CA SER A 121 4.30 5.80 12.91
C SER A 121 2.84 5.45 12.67
N TYR A 122 2.55 4.15 12.52
CA TYR A 122 1.19 3.69 12.36
C TYR A 122 0.98 2.28 12.90
N SER A 123 -0.25 1.96 13.25
CA SER A 123 -0.70 0.66 13.73
C SER A 123 -2.11 0.36 13.23
N PHE A 124 -2.41 -0.92 13.07
CA PHE A 124 -3.76 -1.40 12.80
C PHE A 124 -4.54 -1.54 14.10
N ILE A 125 -5.76 -1.01 14.11
CA ILE A 125 -6.64 -1.01 15.28
C ILE A 125 -8.08 -1.27 14.88
N GLY A 126 -8.87 -1.79 15.82
CA GLY A 126 -10.32 -1.72 15.80
C GLY A 126 -10.79 -0.44 16.47
N VAL A 127 -11.66 0.32 15.81
CA VAL A 127 -12.26 1.54 16.36
C VAL A 127 -13.75 1.33 16.52
N ASN A 128 -14.28 1.62 17.71
CA ASN A 128 -15.72 1.57 17.93
C ASN A 128 -16.42 2.63 17.09
N GLN A 129 -17.41 2.22 16.30
CA GLN A 129 -18.05 3.10 15.32
C GLN A 129 -18.98 4.17 15.90
N TYR A 130 -19.34 4.03 17.17
CA TYR A 130 -20.19 4.98 17.88
C TYR A 130 -19.38 5.91 18.79
N ASN A 131 -18.18 5.47 19.22
CA ASN A 131 -17.27 6.30 20.00
C ASN A 131 -15.81 5.93 19.71
N PRO A 132 -15.09 6.76 18.92
CA PRO A 132 -13.75 6.43 18.46
C PRO A 132 -12.68 6.47 19.57
N VAL A 133 -13.00 6.92 20.79
CA VAL A 133 -12.10 6.83 21.94
C VAL A 133 -11.87 5.38 22.35
N TYR A 134 -12.85 4.50 22.11
CA TYR A 134 -12.69 3.07 22.38
C TYR A 134 -12.04 2.38 21.20
N THR A 135 -10.79 1.97 21.41
CA THR A 135 -10.00 1.21 20.44
C THR A 135 -9.59 -0.14 21.01
N ARG A 136 -9.32 -1.09 20.11
CA ARG A 136 -8.74 -2.40 20.45
C ARG A 136 -7.67 -2.79 19.43
N PRO A 137 -6.70 -3.64 19.81
CA PRO A 137 -5.68 -4.08 18.85
C PRO A 137 -6.32 -4.87 17.70
N ALA A 138 -5.78 -4.70 16.50
CA ALA A 138 -6.02 -5.64 15.41
C ALA A 138 -5.32 -6.97 15.67
N ASP A 139 -5.88 -8.04 15.10
CA ASP A 139 -5.22 -9.34 15.13
C ASP A 139 -3.87 -9.27 14.39
N ARG A 140 -2.84 -9.78 15.06
CA ARG A 140 -1.46 -9.64 14.62
C ARG A 140 -1.18 -10.42 13.34
N TYR A 141 -1.83 -11.56 13.14
CA TYR A 141 -1.64 -12.39 11.95
C TYR A 141 -2.10 -11.61 10.70
N TYR A 142 -3.33 -11.09 10.73
CA TYR A 142 -3.89 -10.33 9.61
C TYR A 142 -3.14 -9.01 9.35
N ALA A 143 -2.78 -8.28 10.41
CA ALA A 143 -2.00 -7.06 10.30
C ALA A 143 -0.61 -7.33 9.67
N ASN A 144 0.07 -8.40 10.07
CA ASN A 144 1.37 -8.76 9.51
C ASN A 144 1.27 -9.14 8.03
N GLN A 145 0.21 -9.84 7.61
CA GLN A 145 0.00 -10.16 6.20
C GLN A 145 -0.23 -8.93 5.34
N LEU A 146 -1.05 -7.97 5.82
CA LEU A 146 -1.25 -6.70 5.13
C LEU A 146 0.06 -5.92 4.99
N LEU A 147 0.90 -5.90 6.03
CA LEU A 147 2.20 -5.26 5.95
C LEU A 147 3.14 -5.98 4.99
N ALA A 148 3.20 -7.31 5.04
CA ALA A 148 4.05 -8.09 4.14
C ALA A 148 3.73 -7.80 2.68
N LYS A 149 2.44 -7.63 2.35
CA LYS A 149 1.98 -7.43 0.97
C LYS A 149 1.93 -5.96 0.53
N TYR A 150 1.52 -5.05 1.40
CA TYR A 150 1.11 -3.68 1.01
C TYR A 150 1.79 -2.55 1.79
N LYS A 151 2.89 -2.83 2.50
CA LYS A 151 3.61 -1.83 3.34
C LYS A 151 3.85 -0.49 2.64
N ASN A 152 4.30 -0.50 1.39
CA ASN A 152 4.63 0.73 0.67
C ASN A 152 3.37 1.52 0.31
N GLN A 153 2.34 0.86 -0.24
CA GLN A 153 1.05 1.49 -0.56
C GLN A 153 0.39 2.12 0.67
N ILE A 154 0.42 1.43 1.80
CA ILE A 154 -0.10 1.94 3.08
C ILE A 154 0.71 3.15 3.52
N LYS A 155 2.04 3.06 3.53
CA LYS A 155 2.92 4.17 3.94
C LYS A 155 2.72 5.40 3.06
N ASP A 156 2.66 5.23 1.75
CA ASP A 156 2.52 6.33 0.79
C ASP A 156 1.13 6.98 0.90
N GLY A 157 0.08 6.17 1.04
CA GLY A 157 -1.27 6.66 1.30
C GLY A 157 -1.36 7.44 2.61
N LEU A 158 -0.76 6.94 3.69
CA LEU A 158 -0.72 7.66 4.97
C LEU A 158 0.04 8.98 4.85
N ASN A 159 1.19 8.99 4.18
CA ASN A 159 1.96 10.21 3.94
C ASN A 159 1.14 11.24 3.15
N HIS A 160 0.37 10.80 2.16
CA HIS A 160 -0.45 11.69 1.35
C HIS A 160 -1.51 12.45 2.19
N TYR A 161 -2.19 11.74 3.10
CA TYR A 161 -3.28 12.33 3.87
C TYR A 161 -2.83 13.00 5.18
N ILE A 162 -1.92 12.37 5.95
CA ILE A 162 -1.67 12.80 7.33
C ILE A 162 -1.05 14.19 7.45
N TYR A 163 -0.16 14.57 6.53
CA TYR A 163 0.46 15.89 6.55
C TYR A 163 -0.56 16.99 6.26
N THR A 164 -1.42 16.77 5.27
CA THR A 164 -2.48 17.69 4.89
C THR A 164 -3.51 17.86 6.01
N ASP A 165 -3.94 16.75 6.61
CA ASP A 165 -4.93 16.79 7.68
C ASP A 165 -4.34 17.41 8.96
N ALA A 166 -3.08 17.13 9.28
CA ALA A 166 -2.41 17.75 10.42
C ALA A 166 -2.30 19.26 10.25
N ASP A 167 -1.90 19.75 9.07
CA ASP A 167 -1.85 21.19 8.80
C ASP A 167 -3.22 21.86 8.97
N ARG A 168 -4.27 21.25 8.42
CA ARG A 168 -5.66 21.73 8.57
C ARG A 168 -6.09 21.74 10.04
N TYR A 169 -5.83 20.67 10.78
CA TYR A 169 -6.14 20.56 12.20
C TYR A 169 -5.50 21.69 12.99
N TRP A 170 -4.21 21.95 12.79
CA TRP A 170 -3.50 22.97 13.54
C TRP A 170 -3.93 24.40 13.17
N ARG A 171 -4.23 24.68 11.90
CA ARG A 171 -4.74 26.00 11.49
C ARG A 171 -6.10 26.30 12.11
N ASN A 172 -7.02 25.33 12.11
CA ASN A 172 -8.37 25.50 12.64
C ASN A 172 -8.38 25.65 14.17
N ASN A 173 -7.55 24.86 14.87
CA ASN A 173 -7.44 24.93 16.33
C ASN A 173 -6.62 26.14 16.83
N TYR A 174 -5.87 26.82 15.96
CA TYR A 174 -5.22 28.08 16.30
C TYR A 174 -6.22 29.24 16.28
N ARG A 175 -7.10 29.29 15.27
CA ARG A 175 -8.07 30.38 15.09
C ARG A 175 -9.07 30.51 16.24
N SER A 176 -9.53 29.41 16.84
CA SER A 176 -10.50 29.48 17.95
C SER A 176 -9.93 30.07 19.24
N ARG A 177 -8.60 30.16 19.39
CA ARG A 177 -7.95 30.76 20.57
C ARG A 177 -7.80 32.28 20.50
N TYR A 178 -7.91 32.88 19.31
CA TYR A 178 -7.76 34.33 19.11
C TYR A 178 -9.05 35.03 18.67
N SER A 179 -10.17 34.32 18.65
CA SER A 179 -11.49 34.84 18.29
C SER A 179 -12.44 34.95 19.49
N ARG A 180 -11.91 35.24 20.68
CA ARG A 180 -12.67 35.52 21.90
C ARG A 180 -12.26 36.85 22.48
#